data_AF-A0A543DKU7-F1
#
_entry.id   AF-A0A543DKU7-F1
#
_cell.length_a   1.000
_cell.length_b   1.000
_cell.length_c   1.000
_cell.angle_alpha   90.00
_cell.angle_beta   90.00
_cell.angle_gamma   90.00
#
_symmetry.space_group_name_H-M   'P 1'
#
loop_
_entity.id
_entity.type
_entity.pdbx_description
1 polymer ?
#
loop_
_entity_poly.entity_id
_entity_poly.type
_entity_poly.pdbx_seq_one_letter_code
_entity_poly.pdbx_strand_id
1 'polypeptide(L)'
;MAFVVVYDANVLYPNTLRDLLIRISQAGLVQAKWTNQILDEVFTDIYQNRPDLDPAALARTRQLMLRAVRDCLVLGYEPLIVLGRLDRDGLVESVAALRA
;
A
#
# COMPACT_ATOMS: atom_id res chain seq x y z
N MET A 1 6.66 6.00 20.35
CA MET A 1 6.81 6.00 18.88
C MET A 1 6.39 4.63 18.39
N ALA A 2 5.36 4.52 17.55
CA ALA A 2 5.00 3.23 16.95
C ALA A 2 5.90 2.97 15.73
N PHE A 3 6.22 1.71 15.44
CA PHE A 3 6.99 1.37 14.25
C PHE A 3 6.16 1.65 12.99
N VAL A 4 6.78 2.29 11.99
CA VAL A 4 6.16 2.49 10.67
C VAL A 4 6.39 1.21 9.87
N VAL A 5 5.30 0.61 9.38
CA VAL A 5 5.34 -0.64 8.62
C VAL A 5 4.56 -0.46 7.34
N VAL A 6 5.17 -0.78 6.20
CA VAL A 6 4.48 -0.82 4.91
C VAL A 6 3.92 -2.23 4.72
N TYR A 7 2.60 -2.33 4.54
CA TYR A 7 1.97 -3.60 4.19
C TYR A 7 1.96 -3.77 2.68
N ASP A 8 2.43 -4.93 2.22
CA ASP A 8 2.46 -5.31 0.82
C ASP A 8 1.18 -6.05 0.41
N ALA A 9 0.96 -6.20 -0.90
CA ALA A 9 -0.24 -6.85 -1.43
C ALA A 9 -0.37 -8.31 -0.95
N ASN A 10 0.76 -9.02 -0.84
CA ASN A 10 0.80 -10.42 -0.43
C ASN A 10 0.21 -10.68 0.98
N VAL A 11 0.32 -9.73 1.91
CA VAL A 11 -0.20 -9.85 3.27
C VAL A 11 -1.60 -9.26 3.41
N LEU A 12 -1.99 -8.36 2.51
CA LEU A 12 -3.32 -7.77 2.46
C LEU A 12 -4.33 -8.58 1.62
N TYR A 13 -3.84 -9.48 0.77
CA TYR A 13 -4.67 -10.34 -0.07
C TYR A 13 -5.54 -11.33 0.76
N PRO A 14 -4.97 -12.17 1.66
CA PRO A 14 -5.77 -13.12 2.41
C PRO A 14 -6.64 -12.40 3.45
N ASN A 15 -7.96 -12.68 3.45
CA ASN A 15 -8.92 -11.97 4.30
C ASN A 15 -8.54 -11.99 5.79
N THR A 16 -8.19 -13.15 6.33
CA THR A 16 -7.85 -13.33 7.76
C THR A 16 -6.60 -12.56 8.16
N LEU A 17 -5.56 -12.57 7.31
CA LEU A 17 -4.31 -11.89 7.61
C LEU A 17 -4.48 -10.37 7.53
N ARG A 18 -5.13 -9.87 6.48
CA ARG A 18 -5.51 -8.46 6.36
C ARG A 18 -6.26 -7.96 7.59
N ASP A 19 -7.29 -8.69 7.99
CA ASP A 19 -8.13 -8.34 9.13
C ASP A 19 -7.34 -8.26 10.46
N LEU A 20 -6.43 -9.23 10.69
CA LEU A 20 -5.50 -9.17 11.82
C LEU A 20 -4.57 -7.94 11.76
N LEU A 21 -3.95 -7.68 10.60
CA LEU A 21 -3.01 -6.56 10.43
C LEU A 21 -3.68 -5.19 10.59
N ILE A 22 -4.93 -5.06 10.14
CA ILE A 22 -5.73 -3.86 10.37
C ILE A 22 -6.00 -3.68 11.88
N ARG A 23 -6.38 -4.74 12.61
CA ARG A 23 -6.56 -4.65 14.07
C ARG A 23 -5.28 -4.29 14.82
N ILE A 24 -4.14 -4.86 14.43
CA ILE A 24 -2.82 -4.51 15.00
C ILE A 24 -2.54 -3.01 14.83
N SER A 25 -2.89 -2.46 13.66
CA SER A 25 -2.72 -1.03 13.35
C SER A 25 -3.69 -0.16 14.16
N GLN A 26 -4.95 -0.59 14.31
CA GLN A 26 -5.96 0.09 15.13
C GLN A 26 -5.61 0.10 16.62
N ALA A 27 -4.98 -0.97 17.10
CA ALA A 27 -4.46 -1.06 18.47
C ALA A 27 -3.23 -0.15 18.71
N GLY A 28 -2.72 0.52 17.67
CA GLY A 28 -1.59 1.44 17.77
C GLY A 28 -0.23 0.76 17.94
N LEU A 29 -0.15 -0.56 17.71
CA LEU A 29 1.10 -1.31 17.81
C LEU A 29 2.08 -0.95 16.69
N VAL A 30 1.53 -0.61 15.52
CA VAL A 30 2.27 -0.11 14.35
C VAL A 30 1.51 1.02 13.69
N GLN A 31 2.24 1.89 13.01
CA GLN A 31 1.69 2.85 12.05
C GLN A 31 1.74 2.21 10.67
N ALA A 32 0.67 1.52 10.29
CA ALA A 32 0.59 0.86 9.00
C ALA A 32 0.48 1.87 7.86
N LYS A 33 1.18 1.58 6.76
CA LYS A 33 1.22 2.37 5.54
C LYS A 33 0.99 1.47 4.32
N TRP A 34 0.35 2.01 3.30
CA TRP A 34 0.21 1.38 1.98
C TRP A 34 -0.03 2.46 0.92
N THR A 35 0.15 2.11 -0.35
CA THR A 35 -0.10 3.00 -1.49
C THR A 35 -1.40 2.60 -2.20
N ASN A 36 -1.88 3.46 -3.10
CA ASN A 36 -2.99 3.08 -3.98
C ASN A 36 -2.61 1.88 -4.85
N GLN A 37 -1.37 1.84 -5.35
CA GLN A 37 -0.86 0.74 -6.18
C GLN A 37 -0.92 -0.61 -5.46
N ILE A 38 -0.53 -0.68 -4.18
CA ILE A 38 -0.61 -1.91 -3.39
C ILE A 38 -2.07 -2.36 -3.23
N LEU A 39 -2.99 -1.44 -2.92
CA LEU A 39 -4.40 -1.81 -2.82
C LEU A 39 -4.98 -2.20 -4.18
N ASP A 40 -4.57 -1.56 -5.28
CA ASP A 40 -5.00 -1.92 -6.63
C ASP A 40 -4.59 -3.35 -6.98
N GLU A 41 -3.36 -3.74 -6.64
CA GLU A 41 -2.87 -5.11 -6.78
C GLU A 41 -3.72 -6.10 -5.97
N VAL A 42 -3.93 -5.83 -4.67
CA VAL A 42 -4.77 -6.68 -3.79
C VAL A 42 -6.16 -6.92 -4.39
N PHE A 43 -6.87 -5.87 -4.78
CA PHE A 43 -8.25 -5.99 -5.24
C PHE A 43 -8.35 -6.54 -6.67
N THR A 44 -7.35 -6.29 -7.52
CA THR A 44 -7.26 -6.91 -8.86
C THR A 44 -7.08 -8.41 -8.74
N ASP A 45 -6.14 -8.85 -7.89
CA ASP A 45 -5.88 -10.28 -7.67
C ASP A 45 -7.09 -10.99 -7.04
N ILE A 46 -7.79 -10.34 -6.10
CA ILE A 46 -9.00 -10.91 -5.51
C ILE A 46 -10.08 -11.07 -6.59
N TYR A 47 -10.28 -10.07 -7.43
CA TYR A 47 -11.27 -10.13 -8.51
C TYR A 47 -10.95 -11.26 -9.51
N GLN A 48 -9.68 -11.43 -9.88
CA GLN A 48 -9.24 -12.48 -10.80
C GLN A 48 -9.39 -13.89 -10.20
N ASN A 49 -9.01 -14.06 -8.93
CA ASN A 49 -9.00 -15.38 -8.28
C ASN A 49 -10.35 -15.79 -7.69
N ARG A 50 -11.25 -14.82 -7.44
CA ARG A 50 -12.57 -15.03 -6.82
C ARG A 50 -13.66 -14.24 -7.57
N PRO A 51 -13.94 -14.59 -8.84
CA PRO A 51 -14.96 -13.92 -9.64
C PRO A 51 -16.39 -14.15 -9.10
N ASP A 52 -16.56 -15.05 -8.14
CA ASP A 52 -17.81 -15.29 -7.40
C ASP A 52 -18.17 -14.16 -6.42
N LEU A 53 -17.22 -13.29 -6.08
CA LEU A 53 -17.43 -12.20 -5.13
C LEU A 53 -18.09 -10.98 -5.80
N ASP A 54 -19.01 -10.35 -5.07
CA ASP A 54 -19.65 -9.11 -5.52
C ASP A 54 -18.63 -7.96 -5.65
N PRO A 55 -18.44 -7.38 -6.86
CA PRO A 55 -17.54 -6.25 -7.07
C PRO A 55 -17.87 -5.03 -6.20
N ALA A 56 -19.16 -4.79 -5.91
CA ALA A 56 -19.56 -3.68 -5.05
C ALA A 56 -19.12 -3.90 -3.59
N ALA A 57 -19.16 -5.14 -3.11
CA ALA A 57 -18.65 -5.51 -1.79
C ALA A 57 -17.12 -5.35 -1.69
N LEU A 58 -16.38 -5.69 -2.75
CA LEU A 58 -14.93 -5.48 -2.83
C LEU A 58 -14.58 -3.98 -2.82
N ALA A 59 -15.25 -3.18 -3.65
CA ALA A 59 -15.08 -1.72 -3.66
C ALA A 59 -15.39 -1.10 -2.29
N ARG A 60 -16.46 -1.55 -1.62
CA ARG A 60 -16.79 -1.14 -0.26
C ARG A 60 -15.69 -1.51 0.73
N THR A 61 -15.15 -2.73 0.64
CA THR A 61 -14.07 -3.21 1.52
C THR A 61 -12.83 -2.33 1.38
N ARG A 62 -12.45 -1.96 0.15
CA ARG A 62 -11.35 -1.01 -0.09
C ARG A 62 -11.57 0.32 0.62
N GLN A 63 -12.78 0.89 0.51
CA GLN A 63 -13.13 2.14 1.19
C GLN A 63 -13.08 2.02 2.72
N LEU A 64 -13.48 0.87 3.27
CA LEU A 64 -13.36 0.61 4.70
C LEU A 64 -11.90 0.54 5.14
N MET A 65 -11.02 -0.09 4.35
CA MET A 65 -9.58 -0.12 4.67
C MET A 65 -8.98 1.28 4.75
N LEU A 66 -9.28 2.16 3.78
CA LEU A 66 -8.80 3.54 3.77
C LEU A 66 -9.25 4.36 4.99
N ARG A 67 -10.40 4.01 5.59
CA ARG A 67 -10.96 4.67 6.77
C ARG A 67 -10.52 4.03 8.08
N ALA A 68 -10.14 2.75 8.05
CA ALA A 68 -9.88 1.95 9.24
C ALA A 68 -8.59 2.35 9.97
N VAL A 69 -7.61 2.89 9.24
CA VAL A 69 -6.31 3.29 9.78
C VAL A 69 -6.05 4.75 9.41
N ARG A 70 -5.78 5.59 10.41
CA ARG A 70 -5.47 7.01 10.21
C ARG A 70 -4.11 7.15 9.54
N ASP A 71 -4.00 8.11 8.62
CA ASP A 71 -2.74 8.43 7.95
C ASP A 71 -2.06 7.19 7.32
N CYS A 72 -2.85 6.27 6.76
CA CYS A 72 -2.33 5.03 6.17
C CYS A 72 -1.83 5.18 4.74
N LEU A 73 -2.41 6.12 3.98
CA LEU A 73 -2.15 6.24 2.55
C LEU A 73 -0.87 7.05 2.29
N VAL A 74 0.08 6.43 1.61
CA VAL A 74 1.30 7.07 1.13
C VAL A 74 1.10 7.52 -0.31
N LEU A 75 1.40 8.79 -0.58
CA LEU A 75 1.30 9.45 -1.88
C LEU A 75 2.62 10.16 -2.22
N GLY A 76 2.87 10.45 -3.50
CA GLY A 76 4.01 11.25 -3.92
C GLY A 76 5.37 10.55 -3.80
N TYR A 77 5.38 9.22 -3.74
CA TYR A 77 6.59 8.40 -3.66
C TYR A 77 7.16 8.06 -5.04
N GLU A 78 6.39 8.28 -6.10
CA GLU A 78 6.73 7.92 -7.48
C GLU A 78 8.08 8.53 -7.94
N PRO A 79 8.42 9.79 -7.62
CA PRO A 79 9.74 10.33 -7.96
C PRO A 79 10.91 9.57 -7.30
N LEU A 80 10.69 8.99 -6.12
CA LEU A 80 11.71 8.24 -5.39
C LEU A 80 11.99 6.87 -6.04
N ILE A 81 10.99 6.29 -6.72
CA ILE A 81 11.17 5.04 -7.48
C ILE A 81 12.13 5.27 -8.64
N VAL A 82 11.95 6.39 -9.36
CA VAL A 82 12.80 6.75 -10.50
C VAL A 82 14.23 6.99 -10.03
N LEU A 83 14.42 7.77 -8.96
CA LEU A 83 15.74 8.01 -8.38
C LEU A 83 16.42 6.71 -7.93
N GLY A 84 15.70 5.83 -7.24
CA GLY A 84 16.25 4.55 -6.79
C GLY A 84 16.60 3.59 -7.93
N ARG A 85 15.98 3.75 -9.10
CA ARG A 85 16.31 2.97 -10.30
C ARG A 85 17.53 3.54 -11.02
N LEU A 86 17.64 4.87 -11.10
CA LEU A 86 18.80 5.55 -11.66
C LEU A 86 20.09 5.28 -10.85
N ASP A 87 19.96 5.17 -9.52
CA ASP A 87 21.06 4.79 -8.63
C ASP A 87 21.52 3.33 -8.85
N ARG A 88 20.58 2.41 -9.12
CA ARG A 88 20.89 1.00 -9.43
C ARG A 88 21.46 0.78 -10.83
N ASP A 89 21.06 1.62 -11.78
CA ASP A 89 21.45 1.50 -13.19
C ASP A 89 22.76 2.24 -13.52
N GLY A 90 23.44 2.84 -12.52
CA GLY A 90 24.83 3.30 -12.64
C GLY A 90 25.08 4.54 -13.49
N LEU A 91 24.06 5.38 -13.75
CA LEU A 91 24.23 6.67 -14.44
C LEU A 91 23.92 7.83 -13.47
N VAL A 92 24.98 8.34 -12.87
CA VAL A 92 25.01 9.52 -11.98
C VAL A 92 24.71 10.81 -12.74
N GLU A 93 23.44 11.15 -13.00
CA GLU A 93 23.08 12.47 -13.56
C GLU A 93 21.84 13.15 -12.97
N SER A 94 21.35 12.78 -11.78
CA SER A 94 20.01 13.24 -11.33
C SER A 94 19.96 14.19 -10.14
N VAL A 95 21.09 14.58 -9.54
CA VAL A 95 21.06 15.50 -8.38
C VAL A 95 20.63 16.93 -8.76
N ALA A 96 20.56 17.28 -10.04
CA ALA A 96 20.22 18.63 -10.50
C ALA A 96 18.71 18.97 -10.49
N ALA A 97 17.80 17.99 -10.38
CA ALA A 97 16.37 18.24 -10.62
C ALA A 97 15.54 18.62 -9.37
N LEU A 98 16.12 18.61 -8.17
CA LEU A 98 15.41 18.86 -6.90
C LEU A 98 15.74 20.22 -6.25
N ARG A 99 16.28 21.18 -7.02
CA ARG A 99 16.61 22.54 -6.55
C ARG A 99 15.98 23.68 -7.39
N ALA A 100 14.84 23.45 -8.03
CA ALA A 100 14.06 24.52 -8.67
C ALA A 100 12.72 24.71 -7.95
#